data_AF-A0A6V7J592-F1
#
_entry.id   AF-A0A6V7J592-F1
#
_cell.length_a   1.000
_cell.length_b   1.000
_cell.length_c   1.000
_cell.angle_alpha   90.00
_cell.angle_beta   90.00
_cell.angle_gamma   90.00
#
_symmetry.space_group_name_H-M   'P 1'
#
loop_
_entity.id
_entity.type
_entity.pdbx_description
1 polymer ?
#
loop_
_entity_poly.entity_id
_entity_poly.type
_entity_poly.pdbx_seq_one_letter_code
_entity_poly.pdbx_strand_id
1 'polypeptide(L)'
;MQEKITSGERVVELTLTDEDYEYMGGHVIDGRNLLPATGYLALIWETVGMMRGELYTEVSVVFEDVKFLRATNVSKEVLEITLMIQK
;
A
#
# COMPACT_ATOMS: atom_id res chain seq x y z
N MET A 1 -12.65 -9.24 -9.54
CA MET A 1 -11.69 -10.31 -9.22
C MET A 1 -10.33 -9.65 -9.24
N GLN A 2 -9.58 -9.70 -8.14
CA GLN A 2 -8.27 -9.04 -8.08
C GLN A 2 -7.29 -9.77 -8.99
N GLU A 3 -6.39 -9.04 -9.66
CA GLU A 3 -5.41 -9.69 -10.55
C GLU A 3 -4.51 -10.63 -9.75
N LYS A 4 -4.34 -11.85 -10.24
CA LYS A 4 -3.46 -12.83 -9.60
C LYS A 4 -2.03 -12.60 -10.03
N ILE A 5 -1.12 -12.47 -9.07
CA ILE A 5 0.32 -12.33 -9.34
C ILE A 5 1.07 -13.59 -8.89
N THR A 6 2.16 -13.91 -9.60
CA THR A 6 3.05 -15.03 -9.29
C THR A 6 4.34 -14.58 -8.61
N SER A 7 4.73 -13.32 -8.83
CA SER A 7 5.86 -12.68 -8.15
C SER A 7 5.43 -12.17 -6.77
N GLY A 8 6.30 -12.32 -5.77
CA GLY A 8 6.15 -11.63 -4.49
C GLY A 8 6.49 -10.14 -4.58
N GLU A 9 7.00 -9.67 -5.72
CA GLU A 9 7.32 -8.28 -5.98
C GLU A 9 6.25 -7.63 -6.88
N ARG A 10 5.78 -6.44 -6.49
CA ARG A 10 4.97 -5.56 -7.34
C ARG A 10 5.34 -4.08 -7.13
N VAL A 11 5.12 -3.26 -8.15
CA VAL A 11 5.27 -1.80 -8.06
C VAL A 11 3.89 -1.16 -8.05
N VAL A 12 3.68 -0.21 -7.14
CA VAL A 12 2.46 0.61 -7.06
C VAL A 12 2.83 2.05 -7.34
N GLU A 13 2.17 2.66 -8.30
CA GLU A 13 2.24 4.10 -8.56
C GLU A 13 1.13 4.79 -7.75
N LEU A 14 1.51 5.69 -6.85
CA LEU A 14 0.59 6.39 -5.96
C LEU A 14 0.65 7.89 -6.25
N THR A 15 -0.50 8.51 -6.52
CA THR A 15 -0.61 9.96 -6.69
C THR A 15 -1.96 10.45 -6.19
N LEU A 16 -2.02 11.67 -5.64
CA LEU A 16 -3.28 12.27 -5.21
C LEU A 16 -4.20 12.69 -6.37
N THR A 17 -3.74 12.58 -7.62
CA THR A 17 -4.58 12.79 -8.81
C THR A 17 -5.38 11.55 -9.20
N ASP A 18 -5.05 10.38 -8.64
CA ASP A 18 -5.76 9.14 -8.82
C ASP A 18 -6.94 9.06 -7.84
N GLU A 19 -8.13 8.72 -8.32
CA GLU A 19 -9.35 8.63 -7.51
C GLU A 19 -9.23 7.57 -6.40
N ASP A 20 -8.45 6.51 -6.64
CA ASP A 20 -8.22 5.45 -5.65
C ASP A 20 -7.32 5.92 -4.49
N TYR A 21 -6.56 7.01 -4.67
CA TYR A 21 -5.62 7.52 -3.66
C TYR A 21 -5.91 8.96 -3.21
N GLU A 22 -6.85 9.67 -3.84
CA GLU A 22 -7.20 11.06 -3.53
C GLU A 22 -7.49 11.26 -2.02
N TYR A 23 -8.17 10.29 -1.40
CA TYR A 23 -8.52 10.35 0.02
C TYR A 23 -7.29 10.42 0.95
N MET A 24 -6.13 9.94 0.51
CA MET A 24 -4.87 10.05 1.27
C MET A 24 -4.43 11.52 1.41
N GLY A 25 -4.98 12.40 0.58
CA GLY A 25 -4.92 13.85 0.71
C GLY A 25 -5.41 14.39 2.06
N GLY A 26 -6.23 13.63 2.78
CA GLY A 26 -6.71 13.99 4.11
C GLY A 26 -5.75 13.69 5.27
N HIS A 27 -4.72 12.86 5.06
CA HIS A 27 -3.80 12.46 6.13
C HIS A 27 -2.63 13.45 6.27
N VAL A 28 -2.92 14.57 6.94
CA VAL A 28 -1.98 15.69 7.12
C VAL A 28 -1.42 15.70 8.54
N ILE A 29 -0.10 15.66 8.67
CA ILE A 29 0.62 15.74 9.95
C ILE A 29 1.68 16.82 9.83
N ASP A 30 1.70 17.76 10.76
CA ASP A 30 2.60 18.93 10.76
C ASP A 30 2.60 19.69 9.42
N GLY A 31 1.42 19.84 8.81
CA GLY A 31 1.24 20.53 7.53
C GLY A 31 1.73 19.77 6.30
N ARG A 32 2.11 18.49 6.45
CA ARG A 32 2.57 17.62 5.34
C ARG A 32 1.61 16.46 5.14
N ASN A 33 1.31 16.16 3.88
CA ASN A 33 0.64 14.93 3.51
C ASN A 33 1.59 13.76 3.62
N LEU A 34 1.35 12.88 4.58
CA LEU A 34 2.16 11.69 4.81
C LEU A 34 1.35 10.45 4.43
N LEU A 35 2.00 9.47 3.81
CA LEU A 35 1.38 8.16 3.60
C LEU A 35 1.06 7.56 4.98
N PRO A 36 -0.20 7.16 5.26
CA PRO A 36 -0.55 6.57 6.54
C PRO A 36 0.22 5.27 6.78
N ALA A 37 0.58 5.01 8.04
CA ALA A 37 1.18 3.73 8.43
C ALA A 37 0.30 2.53 8.01
N THR A 38 -1.02 2.68 8.15
CA THR A 38 -2.01 1.69 7.71
C THR A 38 -2.08 1.53 6.19
N GLY A 39 -1.67 2.54 5.42
CA GLY A 39 -1.59 2.46 3.96
C GLY A 39 -0.56 1.41 3.50
N TYR A 40 0.63 1.37 4.12
CA TYR A 40 1.60 0.32 3.83
C TYR A 40 1.06 -1.08 4.14
N LEU A 41 0.36 -1.22 5.27
CA LEU A 41 -0.24 -2.49 5.68
C LEU A 41 -1.32 -2.94 4.69
N ALA A 42 -2.19 -2.03 4.26
CA ALA A 42 -3.21 -2.30 3.26
C ALA A 42 -2.59 -2.74 1.93
N LEU A 43 -1.55 -2.04 1.44
CA LEU A 43 -0.85 -2.40 0.21
C LEU A 43 -0.19 -3.79 0.28
N ILE A 44 0.40 -4.16 1.42
CA ILE A 44 0.98 -5.50 1.60
C ILE A 44 -0.13 -6.56 1.69
N TRP A 45 -1.19 -6.30 2.45
CA TRP A 45 -2.34 -7.21 2.57
C TRP A 45 -2.98 -7.46 1.20
N GLU A 46 -3.15 -6.40 0.41
CA GLU A 46 -3.62 -6.48 -0.96
C GLU A 46 -2.74 -7.41 -1.82
N THR A 47 -1.42 -7.24 -1.73
CA THR A 47 -0.45 -8.09 -2.42
C THR A 47 -0.61 -9.57 -2.02
N VAL A 48 -0.83 -9.86 -0.73
CA VAL A 48 -1.08 -11.24 -0.25
C VAL A 48 -2.36 -11.81 -0.87
N GLY A 49 -3.45 -11.03 -0.95
CA GLY A 49 -4.68 -11.42 -1.63
C GLY A 49 -4.43 -11.79 -3.10
N MET A 50 -3.73 -10.91 -3.83
CA MET A 50 -3.35 -11.13 -5.23
C MET A 50 -2.50 -12.39 -5.42
N MET A 51 -1.54 -12.67 -4.53
CA MET A 51 -0.72 -13.90 -4.61
C MET A 51 -1.55 -15.16 -4.38
N ARG A 52 -2.58 -15.09 -3.53
CA ARG A 52 -3.54 -16.20 -3.30
C ARG A 52 -4.58 -16.33 -4.41
N GLY A 53 -4.81 -15.26 -5.19
CA GLY A 53 -5.91 -15.18 -6.16
C GLY A 53 -7.27 -14.99 -5.49
N GLU A 54 -7.28 -14.38 -4.31
CA GLU A 54 -8.46 -14.09 -3.49
C GLU A 54 -8.59 -12.56 -3.34
N LEU A 55 -9.80 -12.06 -3.06
CA LEU A 55 -9.95 -10.67 -2.68
C LEU A 55 -9.26 -10.47 -1.33
N TYR A 56 -8.41 -9.45 -1.20
CA TYR A 56 -7.68 -9.23 0.05
C TYR A 56 -8.61 -9.10 1.27
N THR A 57 -9.81 -8.52 1.11
CA THR A 57 -10.84 -8.41 2.15
C THR A 57 -11.38 -9.75 2.66
N GLU A 58 -11.15 -10.84 1.92
CA GLU A 58 -11.52 -12.21 2.30
C GLU A 58 -10.34 -12.98 2.90
N VAL A 59 -9.12 -12.42 2.83
CA VAL A 59 -7.91 -13.03 3.37
C VAL A 59 -7.62 -12.47 4.76
N SER A 60 -7.70 -13.29 5.81
CA SER A 60 -7.23 -12.86 7.13
C SER A 60 -5.70 -12.84 7.20
N VAL A 61 -5.13 -11.75 7.71
CA VAL A 61 -3.68 -11.59 7.91
C VAL A 61 -3.38 -11.19 9.36
N VAL A 62 -2.21 -11.58 9.84
CA VAL A 62 -1.62 -11.10 11.09
C VAL A 62 -0.31 -10.42 10.73
N PHE A 63 -0.15 -9.17 11.16
CA PHE A 63 1.11 -8.44 11.04
C PHE A 63 1.81 -8.47 12.40
N GLU A 64 3.05 -8.93 12.43
CA GLU A 64 3.89 -9.00 13.63
C GLU A 64 5.20 -8.26 13.40
N ASP A 65 5.76 -7.68 14.46
CA ASP A 65 7.05 -6.98 14.44
C ASP A 65 7.23 -5.92 13.33
N VAL A 66 6.14 -5.23 12.97
CA VAL A 66 6.14 -4.19 11.93
C VAL A 66 6.96 -2.98 12.37
N LYS A 67 7.88 -2.54 11.50
CA LYS A 67 8.71 -1.35 11.72
C LYS A 67 8.52 -0.35 10.57
N PHE A 68 8.06 0.85 10.90
CA PHE A 68 8.02 1.97 9.97
C PHE A 68 9.33 2.75 10.09
N LEU A 69 10.20 2.63 9.09
CA LEU A 69 11.57 3.20 9.15
C LEU A 69 11.59 4.72 8.94
N ARG A 70 10.64 5.24 8.16
CA ARG A 70 10.50 6.67 7.86
C ARG A 70 9.07 6.98 7.45
N ALA A 71 8.67 8.24 7.60
CA ALA A 71 7.48 8.76 6.96
C ALA A 71 7.75 9.00 5.46
N THR A 72 6.74 8.78 4.62
CA THR A 72 6.78 9.11 3.19
C THR A 72 5.84 10.26 2.90
N ASN A 73 6.32 11.30 2.23
CA ASN A 73 5.45 12.38 1.77
C ASN A 73 4.67 11.93 0.54
N VAL A 74 3.41 12.33 0.47
CA VAL A 74 2.52 12.08 -0.67
C VAL A 74 2.17 13.43 -1.28
N SER A 75 2.14 13.51 -2.61
CA SER A 75 1.83 14.73 -3.34
C SER A 75 1.04 14.42 -4.61
N LYS A 76 0.88 15.42 -5.48
CA LYS A 76 0.30 15.24 -6.83
C LYS A 76 1.29 14.61 -7.82
N GLU A 77 2.56 14.51 -7.45
CA GLU A 77 3.55 13.75 -8.22
C GLU A 77 3.43 12.26 -7.93
N VAL A 78 3.76 11.43 -8.91
CA VAL A 78 3.73 9.98 -8.80
C VAL A 78 4.82 9.50 -7.84
N LEU A 79 4.42 8.76 -6.83
CA LEU A 79 5.26 8.05 -5.90
C LEU A 79 5.24 6.56 -6.25
N GLU A 80 6.37 6.04 -6.73
CA GLU A 80 6.54 4.61 -6.95
C GLU A 80 6.91 3.89 -5.64
N ILE A 81 6.15 2.86 -5.30
CA ILE A 81 6.37 2.01 -4.12
C ILE A 81 6.57 0.57 -4.57
N THR A 82 7.78 0.06 -4.39
CA THR A 82 8.06 -1.37 -4.57
C THR A 82 7.66 -2.15 -3.32
N LEU A 83 6.77 -3.11 -3.49
CA LEU A 83 6.31 -4.03 -2.46
C LEU A 83 6.94 -5.40 -2.72
N MET A 84 7.51 -6.01 -1.69
CA MET A 84 8.13 -7.33 -1.79
C MET A 84 7.67 -8.23 -0.65
N ILE A 85 7.24 -9.43 -1.00
CA ILE A 85 6.88 -10.52 -0.11
C ILE A 85 7.82 -11.69 -0.41
N GLN A 86 8.60 -12.07 0.60
CA GLN A 86 9.48 -13.25 0.54
C GLN A 86 8.77 -14.42 1.21
N LYS A 87 8.98 -15.62 0.65
CA LYS A 87 8.47 -16.88 1.20
C LYS A 87 9.53 -17.56 2.07
#